data_AF-A0A9D1VEP1-F1
#
_entry.id   AF-A0A9D1VEP1-F1
#
_cell.length_a   1.000
_cell.length_b   1.000
_cell.length_c   1.000
_cell.angle_alpha   90.00
_cell.angle_beta   90.00
_cell.angle_gamma   90.00
#
_symmetry.space_group_name_H-M   'P 1'
#
loop_
_entity.id
_entity.type
_entity.pdbx_description
1 polymer ?
#
loop_
_entity_poly.entity_id
_entity_poly.type
_entity_poly.pdbx_seq_one_letter_code
_entity_poly.pdbx_strand_id
1 'polypeptide(L)'
;MGHKAVLFKKRRAPDSELDDLLQSLSCTQREIDQAYNRFNFTSDPDLIESCVYEISALQCRYNYLLRRVKEHRGAALRPLPPREV
;
A
#
# COMPACT_ATOMS: atom_id res chain seq x y z
N MET A 1 16.47 29.33 -29.08
CA MET A 1 15.25 29.84 -28.42
C MET A 1 14.64 28.71 -27.62
N GLY A 2 14.56 28.88 -26.29
CA GLY A 2 14.17 27.81 -25.37
C GLY A 2 12.66 27.65 -25.27
N HIS A 3 12.18 26.42 -25.44
CA HIS A 3 10.82 26.04 -25.07
C HIS A 3 10.88 25.53 -23.63
N LYS A 4 10.69 26.43 -22.66
CA LYS A 4 10.46 26.02 -21.27
C LYS A 4 9.10 25.32 -21.22
N ALA A 5 9.11 23.99 -21.15
CA ALA A 5 7.95 23.23 -20.73
C ALA A 5 7.66 23.62 -19.27
N VAL A 6 6.71 24.53 -19.09
CA VAL A 6 6.19 24.91 -17.78
C VAL A 6 5.48 23.67 -17.25
N LEU A 7 6.13 22.97 -16.32
CA LEU A 7 5.55 21.87 -15.58
C LEU A 7 4.45 22.46 -14.69
N PHE A 8 3.23 22.58 -15.24
CA PHE A 8 2.06 22.95 -14.47
C PHE A 8 1.85 21.88 -13.40
N LYS A 9 2.31 22.15 -12.18
CA LYS A 9 1.91 21.42 -10.97
C LYS A 9 0.42 21.72 -10.75
N LYS A 10 -0.43 21.00 -11.47
CA LYS A 10 -1.88 20.95 -11.25
C LYS A 10 -2.04 20.44 -9.82
N ARG A 11 -2.42 21.32 -8.90
CA ARG A 11 -2.81 20.93 -7.54
C ARG A 11 -3.94 19.91 -7.72
N ARG A 12 -3.66 18.63 -7.46
CA ARG A 12 -4.70 17.60 -7.48
C ARG A 12 -5.72 17.97 -6.42
N ALA A 13 -6.99 17.86 -6.77
CA ALA A 13 -8.05 18.04 -5.79
C ALA A 13 -7.89 16.96 -4.71
N PRO A 14 -8.12 17.28 -3.42
CA PRO A 14 -7.99 16.32 -2.33
C PRO A 14 -8.81 15.04 -2.55
N ASP A 15 -9.94 15.11 -3.26
CA ASP A 15 -10.74 13.93 -3.61
C ASP A 15 -10.00 12.95 -4.54
N SER A 16 -9.18 13.47 -5.46
CA SER A 16 -8.37 12.62 -6.36
C SER A 16 -7.28 11.86 -5.61
N GLU A 17 -6.74 12.42 -4.52
CA GLU A 17 -5.74 11.74 -3.70
C GLU A 17 -6.37 10.64 -2.84
N LEU A 18 -7.59 10.86 -2.34
CA LEU A 18 -8.34 9.84 -1.61
C LEU A 18 -8.70 8.66 -2.51
N ASP A 19 -9.13 8.93 -3.75
CA ASP A 19 -9.44 7.89 -4.73
C ASP A 19 -8.20 7.04 -5.07
N ASP A 20 -7.05 7.69 -5.31
CA ASP A 20 -5.77 7.00 -5.55
C ASP A 20 -5.38 6.10 -4.35
N LEU A 21 -5.59 6.58 -3.11
CA LEU A 21 -5.33 5.80 -1.90
C LEU A 21 -6.26 4.59 -1.77
N LEU A 22 -7.56 4.77 -2.05
CA LEU A 22 -8.54 3.68 -2.01
C LEU A 22 -8.28 2.63 -3.09
N GLN A 23 -7.91 3.06 -4.29
CA GLN A 23 -7.52 2.16 -5.37
C GLN A 23 -6.27 1.36 -4.98
N SER A 24 -5.25 2.03 -4.45
CA SER A 24 -4.02 1.38 -3.98
C SER A 24 -4.31 0.36 -2.88
N LEU A 25 -5.25 0.67 -1.99
CA LEU A 25 -5.66 -0.21 -0.89
C LEU A 25 -6.34 -1.48 -1.43
N SER A 26 -7.26 -1.33 -2.39
CA SER A 26 -7.90 -2.46 -3.08
C SER A 26 -6.89 -3.33 -3.85
N CYS A 27 -5.96 -2.71 -4.59
CA CYS A 27 -4.90 -3.44 -5.28
C CYS A 27 -4.01 -4.22 -4.29
N THR A 28 -3.64 -3.59 -3.17
CA THR A 28 -2.83 -4.25 -2.13
C THR A 28 -3.57 -5.44 -1.52
N GLN A 29 -4.88 -5.32 -1.26
CA GLN A 29 -5.67 -6.45 -0.77
C GLN A 29 -5.64 -7.63 -1.75
N ARG A 30 -5.78 -7.36 -3.05
CA ARG A 30 -5.71 -8.41 -4.08
C ARG A 30 -4.32 -9.05 -4.17
N GLU A 31 -3.25 -8.26 -4.03
CA GLU A 31 -1.87 -8.79 -3.97
C GLU A 31 -1.67 -9.70 -2.75
N ILE A 32 -2.25 -9.33 -1.59
CA ILE A 32 -2.23 -10.17 -0.38
C ILE A 32 -2.92 -11.51 -0.66
N ASP A 33 -4.13 -11.49 -1.23
CA ASP A 33 -4.87 -12.71 -1.54
C ASP A 33 -4.10 -13.61 -2.53
N GLN A 34 -3.43 -13.01 -3.52
CA GLN A 34 -2.58 -13.73 -4.45
C GLN A 34 -1.34 -14.35 -3.77
N ALA A 35 -0.69 -13.62 -2.86
CA ALA A 35 0.46 -14.12 -2.12
C ALA A 35 0.06 -15.28 -1.19
N TYR A 36 -1.10 -15.19 -0.53
CA TYR A 36 -1.67 -16.30 0.22
C TYR A 36 -1.97 -17.52 -0.65
N ASN A 37 -2.54 -17.32 -1.84
CA ASN A 37 -2.75 -18.42 -2.78
C ASN A 37 -1.41 -19.08 -3.17
N ARG A 38 -0.38 -18.29 -3.50
CA ARG A 38 0.96 -18.83 -3.78
C ARG A 38 1.50 -19.63 -2.60
N PHE A 39 1.44 -19.09 -1.39
CA PHE A 39 1.86 -19.79 -0.16
C PHE A 39 1.17 -21.14 -0.01
N ASN A 40 -0.14 -21.21 -0.24
CA ASN A 40 -0.93 -22.43 -0.08
C ASN A 40 -0.60 -23.53 -1.11
N PHE A 41 -0.17 -23.15 -2.31
CA PHE A 41 0.11 -24.09 -3.41
C PHE A 41 1.61 -24.35 -3.64
N THR A 42 2.48 -23.65 -2.92
CA THR A 42 3.93 -23.82 -3.02
C THR A 42 4.41 -24.87 -2.02
N SER A 43 5.27 -25.78 -2.46
CA SER A 43 5.87 -26.81 -1.60
C SER A 43 7.38 -26.63 -1.40
N ASP A 44 8.00 -25.77 -2.19
CA ASP A 44 9.42 -25.45 -2.05
C ASP A 44 9.64 -24.55 -0.81
N PRO A 45 10.52 -24.95 0.14
CA PRO A 45 10.74 -24.21 1.38
C PRO A 45 11.20 -22.76 1.20
N ASP A 46 12.10 -22.49 0.25
CA ASP A 46 12.64 -21.15 0.01
C ASP A 46 11.56 -20.25 -0.62
N LEU A 47 10.73 -20.81 -1.50
CA LEU A 47 9.60 -20.09 -2.07
C LEU A 47 8.45 -19.87 -1.06
N ILE A 48 8.24 -20.78 -0.12
CA ILE A 48 7.31 -20.60 1.00
C ILE A 48 7.79 -19.44 1.87
N GLU A 49 9.08 -19.42 2.24
CA GLU A 49 9.67 -18.33 3.03
C GLU A 49 9.55 -16.99 2.30
N SER A 50 9.82 -16.97 0.99
CA SER A 50 9.59 -15.79 0.15
C SER A 50 8.14 -15.29 0.23
N CYS A 51 7.15 -16.19 0.15
CA CYS A 51 5.74 -15.82 0.29
C CYS A 51 5.43 -15.23 1.67
N VAL A 52 6.03 -15.74 2.76
CA VAL A 52 5.83 -15.19 4.12
C VAL A 52 6.34 -13.76 4.22
N TYR A 53 7.52 -13.48 3.68
CA TYR A 53 8.07 -12.12 3.65
C TYR A 53 7.24 -11.19 2.76
N GLU A 54 6.78 -11.68 1.61
CA GLU A 54 5.92 -10.92 0.71
C GLU A 54 4.58 -10.55 1.37
N ILE A 55 3.90 -11.52 1.98
CA ILE A 55 2.65 -11.28 2.73
C ILE A 55 2.87 -10.24 3.83
N SER A 56 3.97 -10.37 4.59
CA SER A 56 4.30 -9.42 5.66
C SER A 56 4.53 -8.01 5.14
N ALA A 57 5.26 -7.87 4.03
CA ALA A 57 5.50 -6.58 3.38
C ALA A 57 4.20 -5.95 2.86
N LEU A 58 3.33 -6.74 2.23
CA LEU A 58 2.03 -6.30 1.73
C LEU A 58 1.08 -5.88 2.86
N GLN A 59 1.06 -6.61 3.98
CA GLN A 59 0.30 -6.22 5.17
C GLN A 59 0.79 -4.88 5.74
N CYS A 60 2.10 -4.66 5.80
CA CYS A 60 2.68 -3.37 6.18
C CYS A 60 2.24 -2.24 5.23
N ARG A 61 2.26 -2.48 3.91
CA ARG A 61 1.77 -1.52 2.90
C ARG A 61 0.29 -1.21 3.10
N TYR A 62 -0.53 -2.23 3.31
CA TYR A 62 -1.97 -2.09 3.55
C TYR A 62 -2.27 -1.26 4.80
N ASN A 63 -1.57 -1.54 5.91
CA ASN A 63 -1.71 -0.78 7.16
C ASN A 63 -1.31 0.69 6.99
N TYR A 64 -0.24 0.96 6.25
CA TYR A 64 0.15 2.33 5.90
C TYR A 64 -0.93 3.04 5.08
N LEU A 65 -1.47 2.40 4.04
CA LEU A 65 -2.53 2.98 3.20
C LEU A 65 -3.80 3.25 4.01
N LEU A 66 -4.19 2.33 4.91
CA LEU A 66 -5.32 2.54 5.81
C LEU A 66 -5.14 3.78 6.70
N ARG A 67 -3.93 4.00 7.24
CA ARG A 67 -3.62 5.19 8.01
C ARG A 67 -3.75 6.45 7.16
N ARG A 68 -3.22 6.44 5.94
CA ARG A 68 -3.31 7.58 5.01
C ARG A 68 -4.75 7.93 4.67
N VAL A 69 -5.58 6.93 4.36
CA VAL A 69 -7.02 7.14 4.11
C VAL A 69 -7.71 7.77 5.33
N LYS A 70 -7.36 7.32 6.54
CA LYS A 70 -7.95 7.85 7.78
C LYS A 70 -7.47 9.26 8.08
N GLU A 71 -6.18 9.57 7.89
CA GLU A 71 -5.63 10.93 7.97
C GLU A 71 -6.36 11.88 7.01
N HIS A 72 -6.58 11.45 5.76
CA HIS A 72 -7.27 12.24 4.75
C HIS A 72 -8.76 12.45 5.05
N ARG A 73 -9.38 11.49 5.73
CA ARG A 73 -10.77 11.57 6.23
C ARG A 73 -10.88 12.30 7.58
N GLY A 74 -9.79 12.82 8.14
CA GLY A 74 -9.78 13.51 9.44
C GLY A 74 -9.87 12.59 10.67
N ALA A 75 -9.79 11.27 10.48
CA ALA A 75 -9.77 10.30 11.56
C ALA A 75 -8.31 10.04 12.01
N ALA A 76 -7.82 10.80 12.99
CA ALA A 76 -6.50 10.60 13.57
C ALA A 76 -6.39 9.23 14.26
N LEU A 77 -5.84 8.23 13.58
CA LEU A 77 -5.44 7.00 14.24
C LEU A 77 -4.14 7.22 15.02
N ARG A 78 -4.23 7.00 16.33
CA ARG A 78 -3.07 6.91 17.23
C ARG A 78 -2.05 5.93 16.63
N PRO A 79 -0.73 6.25 16.61
CA PRO A 79 0.28 5.33 16.11
C PRO A 79 0.27 4.04 16.93
N LEU A 80 0.34 2.89 16.26
CA LEU A 80 0.63 1.62 16.93
C LEU A 80 2.08 1.64 17.42
N PRO A 81 2.37 1.11 18.62
CA PRO A 81 3.74 0.98 19.09
C PRO A 81 4.55 0.10 18.14
N PRO A 82 5.86 0.34 18.01
CA PRO A 82 6.73 -0.49 17.17
C PRO A 82 6.61 -1.95 17.62
N ARG A 83 6.47 -2.87 16.67
CA ARG A 83 6.64 -4.30 16.96
C ARG A 83 8.09 -4.49 17.39
N GLU A 84 8.32 -4.71 18.68
CA GLU A 84 9.59 -5.23 19.16
C GLU A 84 9.78 -6.63 18.52
N VAL A 85 10.93 -6.81 17.88
CA VAL A 85 11.38 -8.06 17.26
C VAL A 85 12.03 -8.95 18.30
#